data_AF-A0A3M2GFB8-F1
#
_entry.id   AF-A0A3M2GFB8-F1
#
_cell.length_a   1.000
_cell.length_b   1.000
_cell.length_c   1.000
_cell.angle_alpha   90.00
_cell.angle_beta   90.00
_cell.angle_gamma   90.00
#
_symmetry.space_group_name_H-M   'P 1'
#
loop_
_entity.id
_entity.type
_entity.pdbx_description
1 polymer ?
#
loop_
_entity_poly.entity_id
_entity_poly.type
_entity_poly.pdbx_seq_one_letter_code
_entity_poly.pdbx_strand_id
1 'polypeptide(L)'
;IQQIGPQNFVDMAERLGIGEDRISPVCAAVLGTEDVNVLELATVYSTFAREGIRVDPIMVTRILDRDGTPIYEATIDRVPVLEKRVAAQIDWALSRVIAAGTGTAAQFGRPAAGKTGTAQNFADATFAGYTPQRAAAVWVGFPEEQIPMVPPTTDIRVFGGTYPAKIWREIMIAAHEGLPEAEFPTPPPSSTTTTEPPLPDSVVVPDLVGRTVDDALVAELDEMSLVLATADVETNEFPPGTIVNQAPAAGAQAPGGSTITVEVAVAPPEPETVVLGSVIGLTEAEARQTLTADGLGVVTEVAPDPDPPDGGPEPGVVWAQDPGAGTTVEVGSTVVIRVNPTP
;
A
#
# COMPACT_ATOMS: atom_id res chain seq x y z
N ILE A 1 -4.35 -18.42 -12.27
CA ILE A 1 -3.80 -19.48 -11.38
C ILE A 1 -4.58 -20.80 -11.46
N GLN A 2 -5.92 -20.80 -11.45
CA GLN A 2 -6.75 -22.03 -11.49
C GLN A 2 -6.49 -22.92 -12.73
N GLN A 3 -6.19 -22.32 -13.89
CA GLN A 3 -5.90 -23.07 -15.13
C GLN A 3 -4.48 -23.66 -15.18
N ILE A 4 -3.52 -23.01 -14.52
CA ILE A 4 -2.10 -23.40 -14.57
C ILE A 4 -1.67 -24.23 -13.35
N GLY A 5 -2.39 -24.14 -12.24
CA GLY A 5 -2.04 -24.79 -10.97
C GLY A 5 -1.04 -23.98 -10.15
N PRO A 6 -1.17 -23.95 -8.81
CA PRO A 6 -0.31 -23.14 -7.95
C PRO A 6 1.14 -23.64 -7.90
N GLN A 7 1.38 -24.95 -8.01
CA GLN A 7 2.74 -25.48 -8.06
C GLN A 7 3.52 -24.99 -9.28
N ASN A 8 2.90 -25.04 -10.47
CA ASN A 8 3.54 -24.54 -11.70
C ASN A 8 3.86 -23.04 -11.65
N PHE A 9 3.11 -22.27 -10.85
CA PHE A 9 3.42 -20.87 -10.58
C PHE A 9 4.68 -20.72 -9.72
N VAL A 10 4.78 -21.49 -8.63
CA VAL A 10 5.98 -21.52 -7.77
C VAL A 10 7.20 -21.96 -8.57
N ASP A 11 7.09 -23.05 -9.33
CA ASP A 11 8.19 -23.57 -10.17
C ASP A 11 8.66 -22.51 -11.19
N MET A 12 7.75 -21.70 -11.74
CA MET A 12 8.12 -20.59 -12.64
C MET A 12 8.79 -19.45 -11.89
N ALA A 13 8.32 -19.08 -10.70
CA ALA A 13 8.94 -18.05 -9.87
C ALA A 13 10.38 -18.42 -9.49
N GLU A 14 10.61 -19.66 -9.08
CA GLU A 14 11.95 -20.19 -8.77
C GLU A 14 12.85 -20.22 -10.01
N ARG A 15 12.31 -20.66 -11.15
CA ARG A 15 13.02 -20.59 -12.44
C ARG A 15 13.41 -19.17 -12.81
N LEU A 16 12.61 -18.15 -12.47
CA LEU A 16 12.90 -16.74 -12.73
C LEU A 16 13.90 -16.13 -11.73
N GLY A 17 14.23 -16.82 -10.64
CA GLY A 17 15.26 -16.41 -9.67
C GLY A 17 14.73 -16.00 -8.30
N ILE A 18 13.45 -16.27 -7.99
CA ILE A 18 12.99 -16.26 -6.60
C ILE A 18 13.60 -17.47 -5.88
N GLY A 19 14.03 -17.32 -4.63
CA GLY A 19 14.59 -18.43 -3.86
C GLY A 19 13.60 -19.59 -3.66
N GLU A 20 14.15 -20.79 -3.46
CA GLU A 20 13.38 -21.98 -3.08
C GLU A 20 12.64 -21.75 -1.76
N ASP A 21 11.47 -22.38 -1.61
CA ASP A 21 10.61 -22.34 -0.41
C ASP A 21 10.13 -20.92 0.00
N ARG A 22 10.28 -19.92 -0.88
CA ARG A 22 9.81 -18.53 -0.64
C ARG A 22 8.30 -18.37 -0.81
N ILE A 23 7.70 -19.14 -1.71
CA ILE A 23 6.30 -18.97 -2.11
C ILE A 23 5.54 -20.26 -1.84
N SER A 24 4.53 -20.18 -0.99
CA SER A 24 3.61 -21.29 -0.76
C SER A 24 2.78 -21.59 -2.02
N PRO A 25 2.61 -22.87 -2.44
CA PRO A 25 1.82 -23.23 -3.62
C PRO A 25 0.31 -23.17 -3.34
N VAL A 26 -0.19 -21.97 -3.04
CA VAL A 26 -1.61 -21.67 -2.79
C VAL A 26 -2.17 -20.73 -3.85
N CYS A 27 -3.50 -20.68 -4.00
CA CYS A 27 -4.13 -19.83 -5.02
C CYS A 27 -3.85 -18.33 -4.80
N ALA A 28 -3.72 -17.91 -3.54
CA ALA A 28 -3.44 -16.52 -3.19
C ALA A 28 -2.03 -16.06 -3.59
N ALA A 29 -1.08 -16.98 -3.85
CA ALA A 29 0.30 -16.64 -4.19
C ALA A 29 0.42 -15.75 -5.44
N VAL A 30 -0.53 -15.85 -6.37
CA VAL A 30 -0.60 -14.99 -7.57
C VAL A 30 -0.78 -13.50 -7.23
N LEU A 31 -1.26 -13.18 -6.03
CA LEU A 31 -1.45 -11.81 -5.54
C LEU A 31 -0.18 -11.25 -4.87
N GLY A 32 0.86 -12.06 -4.69
CA GLY A 32 2.10 -11.64 -4.02
C GLY A 32 1.94 -11.50 -2.51
N THR A 33 1.32 -12.49 -1.85
CA THR A 33 1.08 -12.51 -0.40
C THR A 33 2.31 -12.85 0.45
N GLU A 34 3.40 -13.27 -0.18
CA GLU A 34 4.61 -13.78 0.47
C GLU A 34 5.75 -12.78 0.30
N ASP A 35 6.63 -12.69 1.30
CA ASP A 35 7.77 -11.79 1.28
C ASP A 35 8.89 -12.32 0.38
N VAL A 36 9.30 -11.49 -0.59
CA VAL A 36 10.41 -11.78 -1.51
C VAL A 36 11.52 -10.75 -1.38
N ASN A 37 12.76 -11.15 -1.66
CA ASN A 37 13.89 -10.23 -1.59
C ASN A 37 13.85 -9.25 -2.79
N VAL A 38 14.08 -7.96 -2.54
CA VAL A 38 14.11 -6.92 -3.58
C VAL A 38 15.17 -7.20 -4.65
N LEU A 39 16.29 -7.85 -4.29
CA LEU A 39 17.32 -8.27 -5.24
C LEU A 39 16.84 -9.42 -6.15
N GLU A 40 16.07 -10.37 -5.60
CA GLU A 40 15.44 -11.43 -6.40
C GLU A 40 14.44 -10.82 -7.37
N LEU A 41 13.63 -9.85 -6.92
CA LEU A 41 12.70 -9.14 -7.80
C LEU A 41 13.42 -8.39 -8.92
N ALA A 42 14.53 -7.70 -8.63
CA ALA A 42 15.36 -7.07 -9.66
C ALA A 42 15.94 -8.11 -10.65
N THR A 43 16.29 -9.30 -10.18
CA THR A 43 16.78 -10.42 -11.00
C THR A 43 15.71 -10.90 -11.98
N VAL A 44 14.47 -11.07 -11.51
CA VAL A 44 13.32 -11.44 -12.35
C VAL A 44 13.12 -10.41 -13.47
N TYR A 45 13.07 -9.12 -13.14
CA TYR A 45 12.85 -8.08 -14.15
C TYR A 45 14.05 -7.94 -15.11
N SER A 46 15.27 -8.24 -14.66
CA SER A 46 16.43 -8.33 -15.55
C SER A 46 16.34 -9.48 -16.55
N THR A 47 15.65 -10.56 -16.19
CA THR A 47 15.41 -11.71 -17.07
C THR A 47 14.47 -11.31 -18.21
N PHE A 48 13.42 -10.53 -17.92
CA PHE A 48 12.53 -9.98 -18.94
C PHE A 48 13.29 -9.05 -19.89
N ALA A 49 14.05 -8.10 -19.34
CA ALA A 49 14.92 -7.18 -20.10
C ALA A 49 15.91 -7.89 -21.03
N ARG A 50 16.31 -9.12 -20.67
CA ARG A 50 17.28 -9.94 -21.42
C ARG A 50 16.59 -11.04 -22.23
N GLU A 51 15.39 -10.76 -22.74
CA GLU A 51 14.64 -11.64 -23.64
C GLU A 51 14.43 -13.06 -23.07
N GLY A 52 14.28 -13.19 -21.75
CA GLY A 52 14.05 -14.46 -21.08
C GLY A 52 15.30 -15.18 -20.56
N ILE A 53 16.49 -14.54 -20.60
CA ILE A 53 17.73 -15.12 -20.11
C ILE A 53 18.04 -14.62 -18.70
N ARG A 54 17.95 -15.51 -17.72
CA ARG A 54 18.32 -15.25 -16.33
C ARG A 54 19.84 -15.27 -16.17
N VAL A 55 20.32 -14.32 -15.39
CA VAL A 55 21.69 -14.25 -14.89
C VAL A 55 21.57 -13.89 -13.42
N ASP A 56 22.11 -14.74 -12.55
CA ASP A 56 22.03 -14.49 -11.11
C ASP A 56 22.97 -13.32 -10.72
N PRO A 57 22.65 -12.53 -9.68
CA PRO A 57 23.44 -11.35 -9.32
C PRO A 57 24.89 -11.68 -8.96
N ILE A 58 25.85 -10.99 -9.58
CA ILE A 58 27.29 -11.12 -9.30
C ILE A 58 27.79 -9.81 -8.70
N MET A 59 28.17 -9.82 -7.42
CA MET A 59 28.70 -8.63 -6.73
C MET A 59 30.20 -8.41 -6.95
N VAL A 60 30.98 -9.49 -7.09
CA VAL A 60 32.43 -9.43 -7.32
C VAL A 60 32.70 -10.01 -8.70
N THR A 61 33.20 -9.19 -9.62
CA THR A 61 33.51 -9.63 -10.99
C THR A 61 34.94 -10.09 -11.15
N ARG A 62 35.88 -9.52 -10.39
CA ARG A 62 37.30 -9.85 -10.45
C ARG A 62 38.01 -9.48 -9.16
N ILE A 63 38.93 -10.31 -8.71
CA ILE A 63 39.86 -9.99 -7.62
C ILE A 63 41.29 -10.11 -8.17
N LEU A 64 42.10 -9.10 -7.89
CA LEU A 64 43.49 -9.01 -8.31
C LEU A 64 44.41 -9.10 -7.09
N ASP A 65 45.56 -9.74 -7.23
CA ASP A 65 46.66 -9.62 -6.28
C ASP A 65 47.37 -8.25 -6.46
N ARG A 66 48.25 -7.89 -5.53
CA ARG A 66 48.99 -6.61 -5.48
C ARG A 66 49.76 -6.32 -6.77
N ASP A 67 50.22 -7.35 -7.47
CA ASP A 67 50.96 -7.24 -8.71
C ASP A 67 50.07 -7.15 -9.97
N GLY A 68 48.74 -7.20 -9.80
CA GLY A 68 47.75 -7.18 -10.88
C GLY A 68 47.35 -8.56 -11.40
N THR A 69 47.87 -9.65 -10.83
CA THR A 69 47.52 -11.01 -11.22
C THR A 69 46.08 -11.34 -10.81
N PRO A 70 45.20 -11.81 -11.72
CA PRO A 70 43.84 -12.21 -11.34
C PRO A 70 43.86 -13.47 -10.48
N ILE A 71 43.29 -13.38 -9.27
CA ILE A 71 43.09 -14.52 -8.36
C ILE A 71 41.66 -15.07 -8.40
N TYR A 72 40.73 -14.27 -8.89
CA TYR A 72 39.36 -14.66 -9.15
C TYR A 72 38.79 -13.84 -10.30
N GLU A 73 38.00 -14.48 -11.14
CA GLU A 73 37.19 -13.83 -12.18
C GLU A 73 35.85 -14.56 -12.23
N ALA A 74 34.75 -13.81 -12.24
CA ALA A 74 33.43 -14.38 -12.17
C ALA A 74 33.04 -15.04 -13.50
N THR A 75 32.54 -16.27 -13.43
CA THR A 75 31.86 -16.92 -14.55
C THR A 75 30.42 -16.42 -14.60
N ILE A 76 29.97 -15.98 -15.78
CA ILE A 76 28.59 -15.53 -15.99
C ILE A 76 27.77 -16.67 -16.56
N ASP A 77 26.98 -17.32 -15.70
CA ASP A 77 26.04 -18.35 -16.12
C ASP A 77 24.76 -17.72 -16.67
N ARG A 78 24.37 -18.17 -17.87
CA ARG A 78 23.20 -17.67 -18.61
C ARG A 78 22.20 -18.80 -18.75
N VAL A 79 21.06 -18.67 -18.08
CA VAL A 79 20.02 -19.69 -18.05
C VAL A 79 18.83 -19.21 -18.88
N PRO A 80 18.49 -19.86 -20.01
CA PRO A 80 17.26 -19.55 -20.72
C PRO A 80 16.05 -20.02 -19.90
N VAL A 81 15.20 -19.08 -19.49
CA VAL A 81 14.04 -19.35 -18.63
C VAL A 81 12.73 -19.17 -19.40
N LEU A 82 12.65 -18.14 -20.25
CA LEU A 82 11.49 -17.83 -21.07
C LEU A 82 11.85 -17.83 -22.56
N GLU A 83 10.85 -18.12 -23.39
CA GLU A 83 10.97 -17.86 -24.83
C GLU A 83 11.02 -16.36 -25.09
N LYS A 84 11.85 -15.94 -26.05
CA LYS A 84 11.96 -14.53 -26.48
C LYS A 84 10.61 -13.89 -26.81
N ARG A 85 9.71 -14.65 -27.44
CA ARG A 85 8.35 -14.20 -27.76
C ARG A 85 7.56 -13.85 -26.51
N VAL A 86 7.65 -14.68 -25.46
CA VAL A 86 6.96 -14.46 -24.19
C VAL A 86 7.54 -13.24 -23.49
N ALA A 87 8.88 -13.10 -23.47
CA ALA A 87 9.53 -11.90 -22.93
C ALA A 87 9.08 -10.62 -23.66
N ALA A 88 9.03 -10.61 -25.00
CA ALA A 88 8.55 -9.46 -25.76
C ALA A 88 7.08 -9.11 -25.47
N GLN A 89 6.23 -10.11 -25.19
CA GLN A 89 4.84 -9.87 -24.77
C GLN A 89 4.77 -9.27 -23.36
N ILE A 90 5.64 -9.71 -22.45
CA ILE A 90 5.80 -9.13 -21.11
C ILE A 90 6.26 -7.67 -21.22
N ASP A 91 7.27 -7.38 -22.05
CA ASP A 91 7.77 -6.02 -22.29
C ASP A 91 6.65 -5.08 -22.75
N TRP A 92 5.86 -5.53 -23.73
CA TRP A 92 4.72 -4.77 -24.22
C TRP A 92 3.69 -4.51 -23.12
N ALA A 93 3.26 -5.55 -22.40
CA ALA A 93 2.25 -5.41 -21.35
C ALA A 93 2.72 -4.48 -20.22
N LEU A 94 3.95 -4.66 -19.75
CA LEU A 94 4.52 -3.88 -18.65
C LEU A 94 4.90 -2.45 -19.07
N SER A 95 5.19 -2.18 -20.34
CA SER A 95 5.41 -0.81 -20.83
C SER A 95 4.16 0.08 -20.68
N ARG A 96 2.96 -0.51 -20.78
CA ARG A 96 1.68 0.22 -20.64
C ARG A 96 1.45 0.74 -19.23
N VAL A 97 1.99 0.05 -18.21
CA VAL A 97 1.89 0.47 -16.81
C VAL A 97 2.60 1.80 -16.58
N ILE A 98 3.76 2.00 -17.23
CA ILE A 98 4.51 3.25 -17.16
C ILE A 98 3.93 4.30 -18.11
N ALA A 99 3.48 3.89 -19.31
CA ALA A 99 2.97 4.84 -20.31
C ALA A 99 1.63 5.48 -19.92
N ALA A 100 0.72 4.71 -19.30
CA ALA A 100 -0.64 5.18 -19.02
C ALA A 100 -1.30 4.53 -17.78
N GLY A 101 -0.57 3.74 -17.00
CA GLY A 101 -1.13 3.00 -15.86
C GLY A 101 -0.71 3.56 -14.50
N THR A 102 -0.69 2.67 -13.51
CA THR A 102 -0.35 3.00 -12.11
C THR A 102 1.11 3.41 -11.90
N GLY A 103 1.98 3.18 -12.88
CA GLY A 103 3.43 3.42 -12.81
C GLY A 103 3.90 4.68 -13.53
N THR A 104 3.00 5.59 -13.92
CA THR A 104 3.33 6.79 -14.72
C THR A 104 4.41 7.67 -14.11
N ALA A 105 4.51 7.73 -12.78
CA ALA A 105 5.57 8.47 -12.08
C ALA A 105 7.00 7.94 -12.36
N ALA A 106 7.14 6.72 -12.89
CA ALA A 106 8.42 6.13 -13.29
C ALA A 106 8.90 6.60 -14.66
N GLN A 107 8.09 7.33 -15.44
CA GLN A 107 8.46 7.78 -16.78
C GLN A 107 9.62 8.80 -16.73
N PHE A 108 10.67 8.55 -17.52
CA PHE A 108 11.86 9.41 -17.60
C PHE A 108 12.31 9.72 -19.03
N GLY A 109 11.42 9.51 -20.02
CA GLY A 109 11.67 9.87 -21.41
C GLY A 109 12.42 8.82 -22.23
N ARG A 110 12.43 7.56 -21.78
CA ARG A 110 12.99 6.40 -22.50
C ARG A 110 12.03 5.21 -22.46
N PRO A 111 12.12 4.26 -23.40
CA PRO A 111 11.42 2.99 -23.33
C PRO A 111 11.69 2.27 -22.02
N ALA A 112 10.64 2.04 -21.24
CA ALA A 112 10.71 1.38 -19.95
C ALA A 112 9.46 0.53 -19.71
N ALA A 113 9.64 -0.54 -18.95
CA ALA A 113 8.59 -1.48 -18.55
C ALA A 113 8.68 -1.71 -17.05
N GLY A 114 7.54 -1.88 -16.38
CA GLY A 114 7.54 -2.11 -14.94
C GLY A 114 6.17 -2.36 -14.36
N LYS A 115 6.13 -2.62 -13.06
CA LYS A 115 4.88 -2.85 -12.32
C LYS A 115 4.95 -2.28 -10.92
N THR A 116 3.82 -1.72 -10.50
CA THR A 116 3.57 -1.34 -9.11
C THR A 116 3.13 -2.58 -8.29
N GLY A 117 3.68 -2.72 -7.09
CA GLY A 117 3.20 -3.58 -6.03
C GLY A 117 2.80 -2.74 -4.81
N THR A 118 1.71 -3.11 -4.17
CA THR A 118 1.26 -2.52 -2.90
C THR A 118 0.73 -3.67 -2.06
N ALA A 119 1.32 -3.89 -0.89
CA ALA A 119 0.81 -4.89 0.04
C ALA A 119 -0.46 -4.37 0.74
N GLN A 120 -1.11 -5.26 1.46
CA GLN A 120 -2.31 -4.93 2.23
C GLN A 120 -2.06 -3.75 3.19
N ASN A 121 -3.08 -2.92 3.43
CA ASN A 121 -3.03 -1.77 4.33
C ASN A 121 -1.96 -0.71 4.00
N PHE A 122 -1.38 -0.72 2.79
CA PHE A 122 -0.28 0.19 2.42
C PHE A 122 0.96 0.04 3.30
N ALA A 123 1.18 -1.14 3.88
CA ALA A 123 2.34 -1.40 4.72
C ALA A 123 3.66 -1.47 3.92
N ASP A 124 3.57 -2.00 2.69
CA ASP A 124 4.71 -2.13 1.77
C ASP A 124 4.34 -1.62 0.39
N ALA A 125 5.25 -0.85 -0.21
CA ALA A 125 5.08 -0.31 -1.54
C ALA A 125 6.32 -0.59 -2.39
N THR A 126 6.11 -1.22 -3.56
CA THR A 126 7.20 -1.64 -4.44
C THR A 126 6.98 -1.12 -5.86
N PHE A 127 8.06 -0.74 -6.52
CA PHE A 127 8.10 -0.58 -7.97
C PHE A 127 9.29 -1.36 -8.52
N ALA A 128 9.03 -2.31 -9.41
CA ALA A 128 10.05 -3.03 -10.14
C ALA A 128 9.92 -2.74 -11.62
N GLY A 129 11.04 -2.44 -12.28
CA GLY A 129 11.03 -2.03 -13.67
C GLY A 129 12.40 -2.16 -14.32
N TYR A 130 12.40 -2.03 -15.64
CA TYR A 130 13.59 -2.17 -16.48
C TYR A 130 13.47 -1.37 -17.77
N THR A 131 14.63 -1.16 -18.37
CA THR A 131 14.83 -0.83 -19.78
C THR A 131 15.47 -2.05 -20.46
N PRO A 132 15.68 -2.04 -21.79
CA PRO A 132 16.48 -3.09 -22.43
C PRO A 132 17.91 -3.24 -21.88
N GLN A 133 18.39 -2.26 -21.10
CA GLN A 133 19.79 -2.15 -20.67
C GLN A 133 19.99 -2.34 -19.16
N ARG A 134 18.99 -2.02 -18.32
CA ARG A 134 19.10 -2.01 -16.85
C ARG A 134 17.78 -2.42 -16.21
N ALA A 135 17.85 -3.09 -15.06
CA ALA A 135 16.70 -3.40 -14.23
C ALA A 135 16.95 -2.92 -12.80
N ALA A 136 15.90 -2.48 -12.12
CA ALA A 136 15.93 -2.07 -10.72
C ALA A 136 14.58 -2.37 -10.07
N ALA A 137 14.62 -2.65 -8.77
CA ALA A 137 13.45 -2.76 -7.92
C ALA A 137 13.64 -1.86 -6.70
N VAL A 138 12.59 -1.14 -6.32
CA VAL A 138 12.57 -0.23 -5.19
C VAL A 138 11.42 -0.64 -4.29
N TRP A 139 11.72 -0.88 -3.03
CA TRP A 139 10.74 -1.05 -1.96
C TRP A 139 10.82 0.14 -1.00
N VAL A 140 9.66 0.56 -0.52
CA VAL A 140 9.49 1.55 0.54
C VAL A 140 8.52 0.96 1.55
N GLY A 141 8.88 1.01 2.82
CA GLY A 141 8.13 0.48 3.95
C GLY A 141 8.90 0.70 5.24
N PHE A 142 8.35 0.24 6.35
CA PHE A 142 9.01 0.27 7.65
C PHE A 142 9.73 -1.08 7.87
N PRO A 143 11.06 -1.10 8.04
CA PRO A 143 11.80 -2.36 8.11
C PRO A 143 11.55 -3.14 9.40
N GLU A 144 11.07 -2.48 10.46
CA GLU A 144 10.80 -3.12 11.75
C GLU A 144 9.46 -3.88 11.76
N GLU A 145 8.41 -3.32 11.14
CA GLU A 145 7.03 -3.80 11.23
C GLU A 145 6.19 -3.38 10.00
N GLN A 146 5.09 -4.09 9.75
CA GLN A 146 4.11 -3.74 8.70
C GLN A 146 3.22 -2.55 9.12
N ILE A 147 3.82 -1.36 9.20
CA ILE A 147 3.14 -0.13 9.60
C ILE A 147 2.49 0.52 8.37
N PRO A 148 1.18 0.83 8.40
CA PRO A 148 0.50 1.51 7.29
C PRO A 148 1.15 2.85 6.93
N MET A 149 1.59 2.99 5.67
CA MET A 149 2.13 4.24 5.14
C MET A 149 1.00 5.15 4.60
N VAL A 150 0.17 5.64 5.51
CA VAL A 150 -0.88 6.64 5.27
C VAL A 150 -0.74 7.79 6.26
N PRO A 151 -1.38 8.96 6.04
CA PRO A 151 -1.43 10.01 7.05
C PRO A 151 -2.08 9.50 8.35
N PRO A 152 -1.55 9.85 9.54
CA PRO A 152 -0.44 10.78 9.79
C PRO A 152 0.96 10.16 9.77
N THR A 153 1.10 8.83 9.65
CA THR A 153 2.40 8.13 9.64
C THR A 153 3.31 8.61 8.52
N THR A 154 2.73 9.03 7.40
CA THR A 154 3.42 9.62 6.25
C THR A 154 2.61 10.79 5.69
N ASP A 155 3.24 11.73 4.99
CA ASP A 155 2.55 12.92 4.44
C ASP A 155 1.51 12.59 3.35
N ILE A 156 1.63 11.43 2.72
CA ILE A 156 0.74 10.95 1.66
C ILE A 156 0.45 9.47 1.87
N ARG A 157 -0.62 8.96 1.28
CA ARG A 157 -0.81 7.51 1.11
C ARG A 157 0.26 6.97 0.17
N VAL A 158 1.14 6.09 0.65
CA VAL A 158 2.23 5.50 -0.12
C VAL A 158 1.79 4.17 -0.73
N PHE A 159 1.96 4.07 -2.04
CA PHE A 159 1.75 2.85 -2.84
C PHE A 159 2.77 2.80 -3.97
N GLY A 160 2.88 1.69 -4.71
CA GLY A 160 3.96 1.48 -5.68
C GLY A 160 4.17 2.62 -6.70
N GLY A 161 3.12 3.32 -7.10
CA GLY A 161 3.17 4.46 -8.04
C GLY A 161 3.64 5.79 -7.44
N THR A 162 3.90 5.86 -6.13
CA THR A 162 4.26 7.09 -5.40
C THR A 162 5.77 7.21 -5.20
N TYR A 163 6.27 7.08 -3.96
CA TYR A 163 7.69 7.13 -3.65
C TYR A 163 8.50 6.05 -4.38
N PRO A 164 8.09 4.76 -4.46
CA PRO A 164 8.89 3.74 -5.13
C PRO A 164 9.15 4.04 -6.61
N ALA A 165 8.10 4.38 -7.37
CA ALA A 165 8.22 4.74 -8.78
C ALA A 165 9.10 5.99 -9.02
N LYS A 166 8.98 7.01 -8.16
CA LYS A 166 9.82 8.22 -8.23
C LYS A 166 11.28 7.94 -7.92
N ILE A 167 11.56 7.16 -6.88
CA ILE A 167 12.94 6.76 -6.54
C ILE A 167 13.54 5.91 -7.66
N TRP A 168 12.77 4.96 -8.21
CA TRP A 168 13.19 4.16 -9.36
C TRP A 168 13.53 5.05 -10.56
N ARG A 169 12.73 6.08 -10.83
CA ARG A 169 12.97 7.05 -11.90
C ARG A 169 14.33 7.73 -11.73
N GLU A 170 14.64 8.23 -10.54
CA GLU A 170 15.92 8.91 -10.25
C GLU A 170 17.12 7.96 -10.40
N ILE A 171 17.00 6.72 -9.90
CA ILE A 171 18.01 5.67 -10.10
C ILE A 171 18.25 5.44 -11.59
N MET A 172 17.18 5.34 -12.38
CA MET A 172 17.27 5.03 -13.81
C MET A 172 17.79 6.19 -14.63
N ILE A 173 17.50 7.44 -14.26
CA ILE A 173 18.14 8.62 -14.86
C ILE A 173 19.66 8.54 -14.69
N ALA A 174 20.14 8.31 -13.46
CA ALA A 174 21.56 8.19 -13.18
C ALA A 174 22.20 6.97 -13.87
N ALA A 175 21.54 5.82 -13.84
CA ALA A 175 22.05 4.57 -14.43
C ALA A 175 22.13 4.59 -15.97
N HIS A 176 21.45 5.54 -16.63
CA HIS A 176 21.47 5.70 -18.08
C HIS A 176 22.32 6.88 -18.57
N GLU A 177 23.05 7.56 -17.68
CA GLU A 177 23.96 8.62 -18.10
C GLU A 177 25.00 8.06 -19.10
N GLY A 178 25.08 8.70 -20.27
CA GLY A 178 25.99 8.30 -21.35
C GLY A 178 25.62 7.04 -22.13
N LEU A 179 24.50 6.36 -21.82
CA LEU A 179 24.05 5.20 -22.59
C LEU A 179 23.26 5.64 -23.84
N PRO A 180 23.39 4.93 -24.98
CA PRO A 180 22.48 5.12 -26.11
C PRO A 180 21.06 4.70 -25.73
N GLU A 181 20.06 5.28 -26.38
CA GLU A 181 18.67 4.83 -26.23
C GLU A 181 18.50 3.47 -26.91
N ALA A 182 17.75 2.59 -26.26
CA ALA A 182 17.47 1.25 -26.74
C ALA A 182 15.96 1.02 -26.67
N GLU A 183 15.44 0.34 -27.70
CA GLU A 183 14.03 0.00 -27.83
C GLU A 183 13.78 -1.44 -27.39
N PHE A 184 12.58 -1.71 -26.87
CA PHE A 184 12.12 -3.08 -26.68
C PHE A 184 11.87 -3.75 -28.04
N PRO A 185 12.06 -5.09 -28.13
CA PRO A 185 11.66 -5.81 -29.32
C PRO A 185 10.16 -5.64 -29.54
N THR A 186 9.75 -5.39 -30.79
CA THR A 186 8.33 -5.41 -31.14
C THR A 186 7.80 -6.83 -30.91
N PRO A 187 6.78 -7.02 -30.05
CA PRO A 187 6.19 -8.35 -29.87
C PRO A 187 5.67 -8.85 -31.21
N PRO A 188 5.90 -10.12 -31.58
CA PRO A 188 5.30 -10.66 -32.79
C PRO A 188 3.77 -10.60 -32.67
N PRO A 189 3.05 -10.44 -33.79
CA PRO A 189 1.59 -10.51 -33.78
C PRO A 189 1.18 -11.82 -33.13
N SER A 190 0.40 -11.74 -32.05
CA SER A 190 0.09 -12.89 -31.21
C SER A 190 -0.62 -13.96 -32.05
N SER A 191 -0.10 -15.20 -32.09
CA SER A 191 -0.83 -16.37 -32.62
C SER A 191 -1.83 -16.94 -31.62
N THR A 192 -1.80 -16.44 -30.39
CA THR A 192 -2.88 -16.55 -29.41
C THR A 192 -3.52 -15.18 -29.29
N THR A 193 -4.39 -14.87 -30.23
CA THR A 193 -5.53 -14.01 -29.92
C THR A 193 -6.31 -14.70 -28.80
N THR A 194 -5.97 -14.40 -27.55
CA THR A 194 -7.05 -13.83 -26.74
C THR A 194 -7.17 -12.42 -27.29
N THR A 195 -7.93 -12.27 -28.38
CA THR A 195 -8.59 -11.00 -28.62
C THR A 195 -9.40 -10.85 -27.35
N GLU A 196 -8.90 -10.05 -26.41
CA GLU A 196 -9.84 -9.24 -25.64
C GLU A 196 -10.80 -8.70 -26.70
N PRO A 197 -12.11 -9.02 -26.61
CA PRO A 197 -13.08 -8.48 -27.55
C PRO A 197 -12.77 -6.99 -27.71
N PRO A 198 -12.71 -6.45 -28.94
CA PRO A 198 -12.42 -5.04 -29.12
C PRO A 198 -13.31 -4.26 -28.16
N LEU A 199 -12.67 -3.49 -27.27
CA LEU A 199 -13.38 -2.74 -26.25
C LEU A 199 -14.44 -1.90 -26.97
N PRO A 200 -15.71 -1.97 -26.55
CA PRO A 200 -16.76 -1.19 -27.18
C PRO A 200 -16.36 0.30 -27.20
N ASP A 201 -16.51 0.95 -28.36
CA ASP A 201 -16.19 2.38 -28.52
C ASP A 201 -16.96 3.26 -27.52
N SER A 202 -18.12 2.78 -27.05
CA SER A 202 -18.94 3.42 -26.03
C SER A 202 -19.76 2.37 -25.26
N VAL A 203 -19.75 2.49 -23.94
CA VAL A 203 -20.54 1.74 -22.96
C VAL A 203 -21.35 2.74 -22.16
N VAL A 204 -22.62 2.40 -21.91
CA VAL A 204 -23.46 3.19 -21.02
C VAL A 204 -23.10 2.83 -19.58
N VAL A 205 -22.69 3.83 -18.80
CA VAL A 205 -22.33 3.65 -17.39
C VAL A 205 -23.58 3.23 -16.61
N PRO A 206 -23.55 2.07 -15.92
CA PRO A 206 -24.68 1.60 -15.12
C PRO A 206 -24.89 2.47 -13.88
N ASP A 207 -26.10 2.40 -13.32
CA ASP A 207 -26.40 3.02 -12.01
C ASP A 207 -25.94 2.09 -10.90
N LEU A 208 -24.92 2.52 -10.17
CA LEU A 208 -24.27 1.80 -9.08
C LEU A 208 -24.64 2.39 -7.72
N VAL A 209 -25.23 3.59 -7.67
CA VAL A 209 -25.58 4.26 -6.42
C VAL A 209 -26.63 3.43 -5.67
N GLY A 210 -26.38 3.20 -4.38
CA GLY A 210 -27.21 2.37 -3.51
C GLY A 210 -26.93 0.86 -3.59
N ARG A 211 -26.01 0.40 -4.45
CA ARG A 211 -25.55 -0.99 -4.47
C ARG A 211 -24.38 -1.20 -3.50
N THR A 212 -24.12 -2.47 -3.15
CA THR A 212 -22.95 -2.88 -2.38
C THR A 212 -21.81 -3.28 -3.32
N VAL A 213 -20.57 -2.97 -2.95
CA VAL A 213 -19.39 -3.48 -3.68
C VAL A 213 -19.19 -4.95 -3.33
N ASP A 214 -19.55 -5.84 -4.25
CA ASP A 214 -19.39 -7.30 -4.12
C ASP A 214 -18.84 -7.94 -5.42
N ASP A 215 -18.47 -9.22 -5.35
CA ASP A 215 -17.91 -9.96 -6.49
C ASP A 215 -18.86 -10.00 -7.70
N ALA A 216 -20.18 -9.95 -7.45
CA ALA A 216 -21.18 -9.96 -8.52
C ALA A 216 -21.20 -8.64 -9.28
N LEU A 217 -21.10 -7.51 -8.58
CA LEU A 217 -20.97 -6.19 -9.20
C LEU A 217 -19.65 -6.07 -9.99
N VAL A 218 -18.55 -6.60 -9.44
CA VAL A 218 -17.26 -6.59 -10.15
C VAL A 218 -17.35 -7.40 -11.44
N ALA A 219 -17.98 -8.58 -11.41
CA ALA A 219 -18.18 -9.40 -12.61
C ALA A 219 -19.09 -8.72 -13.65
N GLU A 220 -20.15 -8.04 -13.21
CA GLU A 220 -21.05 -7.28 -14.09
C GLU A 220 -20.30 -6.14 -14.81
N LEU A 221 -19.46 -5.41 -14.09
CA LEU A 221 -18.64 -4.34 -14.68
C LEU A 221 -17.59 -4.90 -15.63
N ASP A 222 -16.97 -6.04 -15.32
CA ASP A 222 -16.01 -6.72 -16.19
C ASP A 222 -16.66 -7.19 -17.51
N GLU A 223 -17.88 -7.73 -17.45
CA GLU A 223 -18.67 -8.07 -18.66
C GLU A 223 -18.97 -6.84 -19.53
N MET A 224 -19.14 -5.67 -18.90
CA MET A 224 -19.31 -4.39 -19.59
C MET A 224 -17.99 -3.75 -20.02
N SER A 225 -16.85 -4.42 -19.76
CA SER A 225 -15.51 -3.89 -19.97
C SER A 225 -15.28 -2.57 -19.22
N LEU A 226 -15.78 -2.42 -18.00
CA LEU A 226 -15.58 -1.26 -17.13
C LEU A 226 -14.75 -1.66 -15.91
N VAL A 227 -13.86 -0.76 -15.49
CA VAL A 227 -12.97 -1.01 -14.34
C VAL A 227 -13.51 -0.28 -13.12
N LEU A 228 -13.70 -0.98 -12.00
CA LEU A 228 -14.12 -0.34 -10.75
C LEU A 228 -12.92 0.20 -9.96
N ALA A 229 -13.00 1.46 -9.53
CA ALA A 229 -12.12 2.04 -8.51
C ALA A 229 -12.95 2.53 -7.35
N THR A 230 -12.54 2.27 -6.12
CA THR A 230 -13.25 2.69 -4.91
C THR A 230 -12.51 3.83 -4.20
N ALA A 231 -13.28 4.76 -3.65
CA ALA A 231 -12.84 5.76 -2.70
C ALA A 231 -13.74 5.66 -1.46
N ASP A 232 -13.16 5.72 -0.27
CA ASP A 232 -13.94 5.64 0.97
C ASP A 232 -14.51 7.01 1.32
N VAL A 233 -15.74 7.04 1.80
CA VAL A 233 -16.38 8.24 2.37
C VAL A 233 -17.00 7.91 3.71
N GLU A 234 -16.57 8.63 4.74
CA GLU A 234 -17.04 8.45 6.11
C GLU A 234 -18.46 9.00 6.24
N THR A 235 -19.42 8.13 6.56
CA THR A 235 -20.82 8.53 6.74
C THR A 235 -21.59 7.54 7.59
N ASN A 236 -22.49 8.05 8.41
CA ASN A 236 -23.50 7.26 9.14
C ASN A 236 -24.85 7.21 8.42
N GLU A 237 -24.99 7.92 7.30
CA GLU A 237 -26.24 8.01 6.55
C GLU A 237 -26.54 6.74 5.74
N PHE A 238 -25.49 5.98 5.40
CA PHE A 238 -25.58 4.77 4.60
C PHE A 238 -24.91 3.59 5.31
N PRO A 239 -25.40 2.35 5.13
CA PRO A 239 -24.70 1.16 5.63
C PRO A 239 -23.28 1.05 5.06
N PRO A 240 -22.29 0.59 5.84
CA PRO A 240 -20.93 0.38 5.34
C PRO A 240 -20.91 -0.56 4.12
N GLY A 241 -20.10 -0.22 3.13
CA GLY A 241 -20.01 -0.93 1.85
C GLY A 241 -21.01 -0.49 0.78
N THR A 242 -21.91 0.45 1.10
CA THR A 242 -22.87 1.01 0.13
C THR A 242 -22.22 2.08 -0.73
N ILE A 243 -22.44 2.04 -2.04
CA ILE A 243 -22.01 3.09 -2.97
C ILE A 243 -22.92 4.30 -2.80
N VAL A 244 -22.36 5.45 -2.43
CA VAL A 244 -23.11 6.70 -2.23
C VAL A 244 -22.99 7.65 -3.40
N ASN A 245 -21.94 7.49 -4.21
CA ASN A 245 -21.67 8.34 -5.35
C ASN A 245 -20.88 7.57 -6.41
N GLN A 246 -20.98 8.01 -7.67
CA GLN A 246 -20.21 7.46 -8.77
C GLN A 246 -19.80 8.53 -9.78
N ALA A 247 -18.66 8.30 -10.43
CA ALA A 247 -18.19 9.07 -11.56
C ALA A 247 -17.57 8.14 -12.62
N PRO A 248 -17.96 8.23 -13.90
CA PRO A 248 -19.02 9.07 -14.46
C PRO A 248 -20.44 8.76 -13.96
N ALA A 249 -21.36 9.71 -14.12
CA ALA A 249 -22.75 9.57 -13.69
C ALA A 249 -23.48 8.45 -14.45
N ALA A 250 -24.50 7.87 -13.82
CA ALA A 250 -25.34 6.85 -14.43
C ALA A 250 -25.92 7.35 -15.77
N GLY A 251 -25.86 6.50 -16.80
CA GLY A 251 -26.30 6.84 -18.15
C GLY A 251 -25.28 7.63 -19.00
N ALA A 252 -24.12 8.00 -18.45
CA ALA A 252 -23.04 8.60 -19.23
C ALA A 252 -22.47 7.58 -20.24
N GLN A 253 -21.91 8.09 -21.34
CA GLN A 253 -21.18 7.26 -22.30
C GLN A 253 -19.68 7.29 -22.01
N ALA A 254 -19.08 6.13 -21.84
CA ALA A 254 -17.66 5.97 -21.56
C ALA A 254 -17.06 4.90 -22.50
N PRO A 255 -15.82 5.07 -23.02
CA PRO A 255 -15.15 4.02 -23.77
C PRO A 255 -15.02 2.73 -22.94
N GLY A 256 -15.07 1.56 -23.58
CA GLY A 256 -14.66 0.32 -22.92
C GLY A 256 -13.24 0.45 -22.37
N GLY A 257 -13.01 -0.11 -21.19
CA GLY A 257 -11.82 0.00 -20.37
C GLY A 257 -11.82 1.20 -19.43
N SER A 258 -12.87 2.04 -19.44
CA SER A 258 -12.95 3.21 -18.56
C SER A 258 -13.08 2.83 -17.10
N THR A 259 -12.39 3.59 -16.24
CA THR A 259 -12.52 3.47 -14.79
C THR A 259 -13.76 4.21 -14.30
N ILE A 260 -14.64 3.50 -13.59
CA ILE A 260 -15.74 4.07 -12.81
C ILE A 260 -15.25 4.19 -11.37
N THR A 261 -15.15 5.42 -10.88
CA THR A 261 -14.83 5.69 -9.49
C THR A 261 -16.13 5.74 -8.68
N VAL A 262 -16.22 4.96 -7.61
CA VAL A 262 -17.34 4.96 -6.69
C VAL A 262 -16.89 5.40 -5.30
N GLU A 263 -17.71 6.22 -4.65
CA GLU A 263 -17.53 6.54 -3.23
C GLU A 263 -18.32 5.54 -2.41
N VAL A 264 -17.63 4.82 -1.53
CA VAL A 264 -18.18 3.74 -0.71
C VAL A 264 -18.29 4.23 0.73
N ALA A 265 -19.49 4.13 1.29
CA ALA A 265 -19.73 4.46 2.69
C ALA A 265 -18.88 3.56 3.59
N VAL A 266 -18.09 4.20 4.44
CA VAL A 266 -17.42 3.55 5.56
C VAL A 266 -17.94 4.17 6.85
N ALA A 267 -18.05 3.34 7.88
CA ALA A 267 -18.42 3.84 9.20
C ALA A 267 -17.32 4.82 9.67
N PRO A 268 -17.68 6.02 10.14
CA PRO A 268 -16.74 6.90 10.82
C PRO A 268 -16.11 6.13 11.98
N PRO A 269 -14.82 6.37 12.30
CA PRO A 269 -14.20 5.74 13.46
C PRO A 269 -15.00 6.10 14.72
N GLU A 270 -15.28 5.10 15.56
CA GLU A 270 -15.88 5.36 16.87
C GLU A 270 -14.90 6.20 17.70
N PRO A 271 -15.37 7.24 18.40
CA PRO A 271 -14.51 8.04 19.26
C PRO A 271 -13.92 7.14 20.34
N GLU A 272 -12.61 7.23 20.56
CA GLU A 272 -11.98 6.52 21.67
C GLU A 272 -12.59 7.01 22.99
N THR A 273 -13.10 6.08 23.79
CA THR A 273 -13.69 6.40 25.10
C THR A 273 -12.85 5.83 26.22
N VAL A 274 -12.77 6.55 27.34
CA VAL A 274 -12.14 6.10 28.57
C VAL A 274 -13.14 6.08 29.72
N VAL A 275 -13.06 5.06 30.57
CA VAL A 275 -13.87 4.98 31.79
C VAL A 275 -13.14 5.78 32.88
N LEU A 276 -13.80 6.82 33.39
CA LEU A 276 -13.22 7.69 34.41
C LEU A 276 -12.89 6.91 35.69
N GLY A 277 -11.61 6.92 36.06
CA GLY A 277 -11.18 6.56 37.40
C GLY A 277 -11.69 7.56 38.45
N SER A 278 -11.68 7.14 39.72
CA SER A 278 -11.93 8.06 40.83
C SER A 278 -10.66 8.83 41.17
N VAL A 279 -10.75 10.15 41.13
CA VAL A 279 -9.70 11.09 41.59
C VAL A 279 -10.07 11.77 42.93
N ILE A 280 -11.22 11.43 43.50
CA ILE A 280 -11.64 11.89 44.82
C ILE A 280 -10.62 11.42 45.87
N GLY A 281 -10.15 12.33 46.72
CA GLY A 281 -9.14 12.06 47.75
C GLY A 281 -7.69 12.24 47.27
N LEU A 282 -7.45 12.52 45.99
CA LEU A 282 -6.12 12.86 45.48
C LEU A 282 -5.84 14.36 45.61
N THR A 283 -4.55 14.73 45.62
CA THR A 283 -4.16 16.14 45.47
C THR A 283 -4.48 16.64 44.06
N GLU A 284 -4.65 17.96 43.88
CA GLU A 284 -4.90 18.54 42.54
C GLU A 284 -3.85 18.07 41.50
N ALA A 285 -2.57 18.01 41.89
CA ALA A 285 -1.49 17.63 40.99
C ALA A 285 -1.57 16.16 40.56
N GLU A 286 -1.88 15.25 41.49
CA GLU A 286 -2.05 13.82 41.21
C GLU A 286 -3.30 13.57 40.37
N ALA A 287 -4.43 14.19 40.72
CA ALA A 287 -5.68 14.09 39.97
C ALA A 287 -5.50 14.57 38.52
N ARG A 288 -4.81 15.70 38.33
CA ARG A 288 -4.50 16.23 37.00
C ARG A 288 -3.61 15.27 36.21
N GLN A 289 -2.60 14.67 36.83
CA GLN A 289 -1.72 13.71 36.19
C GLN A 289 -2.47 12.47 35.73
N THR A 290 -3.30 11.88 36.58
CA THR A 290 -4.12 10.70 36.26
C THR A 290 -5.04 10.97 35.08
N LEU A 291 -5.82 12.06 35.14
CA LEU A 291 -6.77 12.40 34.08
C LEU A 291 -6.08 12.76 32.76
N THR A 292 -4.93 13.43 32.81
CA THR A 292 -4.17 13.76 31.58
C THR A 292 -3.53 12.51 30.97
N ALA A 293 -3.10 11.54 31.78
CA ALA A 293 -2.58 10.25 31.30
C ALA A 293 -3.66 9.44 30.56
N ASP A 294 -4.92 9.60 30.96
CA ASP A 294 -6.10 9.04 30.30
C ASP A 294 -6.55 9.88 29.07
N GLY A 295 -5.78 10.92 28.70
CA GLY A 295 -6.05 11.76 27.53
C GLY A 295 -7.14 12.81 27.74
N LEU A 296 -7.47 13.16 28.98
CA LEU A 296 -8.55 14.09 29.33
C LEU A 296 -8.04 15.49 29.69
N GLY A 297 -8.85 16.50 29.38
CA GLY A 297 -8.67 17.86 29.88
C GLY A 297 -9.10 17.98 31.33
N VAL A 298 -8.49 18.90 32.10
CA VAL A 298 -8.81 19.09 33.52
C VAL A 298 -9.04 20.57 33.82
N VAL A 299 -10.23 20.87 34.34
CA VAL A 299 -10.58 22.19 34.87
C VAL A 299 -10.69 22.08 36.38
N THR A 300 -9.94 22.92 37.10
CA THR A 300 -9.98 22.96 38.56
C THR A 300 -10.92 24.08 39.00
N GLU A 301 -11.91 23.76 39.83
CA GLU A 301 -12.72 24.71 40.58
C GLU A 301 -12.35 24.67 42.05
N VAL A 302 -12.01 25.82 42.63
CA VAL A 302 -11.69 25.92 44.07
C VAL A 302 -12.97 26.28 44.82
N ALA A 303 -13.46 25.34 45.63
CA ALA A 303 -14.68 25.51 46.43
C ALA A 303 -14.61 24.60 47.68
N PRO A 304 -15.11 25.05 48.84
CA PRO A 304 -15.16 24.20 50.03
C PRO A 304 -16.17 23.07 49.86
N ASP A 305 -15.83 21.89 50.35
CA ASP A 305 -16.72 20.73 50.41
C ASP A 305 -17.99 21.06 51.24
N PRO A 306 -19.20 20.94 50.67
CA PRO A 306 -20.44 21.20 51.37
C PRO A 306 -20.80 20.15 52.44
N ASP A 307 -20.23 18.94 52.38
CA ASP A 307 -20.47 17.85 53.33
C ASP A 307 -19.17 17.11 53.68
N PRO A 308 -18.26 17.76 54.43
CA PRO A 308 -16.93 17.23 54.68
C PRO A 308 -16.99 15.98 55.59
N PRO A 309 -16.09 15.01 55.40
CA PRO A 309 -15.99 13.83 56.26
C PRO A 309 -15.69 14.22 57.73
N ASP A 310 -15.89 13.29 58.67
CA ASP A 310 -15.77 13.51 60.14
C ASP A 310 -14.42 14.13 60.62
N GLY A 311 -13.41 14.25 59.74
CA GLY A 311 -12.12 14.91 59.95
C GLY A 311 -11.99 16.36 59.43
N GLY A 312 -13.03 16.93 58.79
CA GLY A 312 -13.00 18.25 58.16
C GLY A 312 -12.43 18.24 56.72
N PRO A 313 -12.56 19.36 55.97
CA PRO A 313 -12.08 19.43 54.60
C PRO A 313 -10.54 19.44 54.55
N GLU A 314 -9.96 18.49 53.83
CA GLU A 314 -8.52 18.44 53.60
C GLU A 314 -8.12 19.48 52.53
N PRO A 315 -7.30 20.49 52.86
CA PRO A 315 -6.94 21.56 51.93
C PRO A 315 -6.16 21.03 50.71
N GLY A 316 -6.51 21.49 49.51
CA GLY A 316 -5.82 21.10 48.28
C GLY A 316 -6.16 19.69 47.76
N VAL A 317 -7.13 19.01 48.40
CA VAL A 317 -7.61 17.69 48.01
C VAL A 317 -8.91 17.80 47.20
N VAL A 318 -9.03 16.96 46.17
CA VAL A 318 -10.23 16.84 45.33
C VAL A 318 -11.35 16.17 46.12
N TRP A 319 -12.46 16.86 46.32
CA TRP A 319 -13.64 16.31 47.02
C TRP A 319 -14.79 15.97 46.05
N ALA A 320 -14.79 16.53 44.84
CA ALA A 320 -15.72 16.13 43.78
C ALA A 320 -15.06 16.14 42.40
N GLN A 321 -15.57 15.27 41.53
CA GLN A 321 -15.26 15.26 40.10
C GLN A 321 -16.57 15.22 39.30
N ASP A 322 -16.60 15.88 38.16
CA ASP A 322 -17.71 15.86 37.21
C ASP A 322 -17.16 15.79 35.78
N PRO A 323 -17.44 14.73 34.99
CA PRO A 323 -18.31 13.59 35.32
C PRO A 323 -17.78 12.67 36.43
N GLY A 324 -18.70 11.98 37.11
CA GLY A 324 -18.40 11.09 38.23
C GLY A 324 -17.58 9.85 37.83
N ALA A 325 -16.91 9.22 38.80
CA ALA A 325 -16.15 7.99 38.57
C ALA A 325 -17.04 6.87 38.00
N GLY A 326 -16.49 6.07 37.09
CA GLY A 326 -17.21 5.04 36.35
C GLY A 326 -18.00 5.56 35.14
N THR A 327 -18.04 6.87 34.90
CA THR A 327 -18.62 7.45 33.69
C THR A 327 -17.69 7.21 32.51
N THR A 328 -18.26 6.79 31.37
CA THR A 328 -17.52 6.68 30.10
C THR A 328 -17.55 8.04 29.40
N VAL A 329 -16.37 8.57 29.05
CA VAL A 329 -16.22 9.86 28.36
C VAL A 329 -15.31 9.70 27.14
N GLU A 330 -15.46 10.57 26.15
CA GLU A 330 -14.58 10.60 24.97
C GLU A 330 -13.20 11.15 25.37
N VAL A 331 -12.13 10.55 24.83
CA VAL A 331 -10.76 11.06 24.97
C VAL A 331 -10.71 12.52 24.46
N GLY A 332 -10.08 13.41 25.22
CA GLY A 332 -10.09 14.86 24.98
C GLY A 332 -11.23 15.62 25.69
N SER A 333 -12.20 14.94 26.29
CA SER A 333 -13.22 15.56 27.14
C SER A 333 -12.60 16.21 28.38
N THR A 334 -13.28 17.23 28.92
CA THR A 334 -12.82 17.92 30.13
C THR A 334 -13.54 17.40 31.36
N VAL A 335 -12.77 17.05 32.39
CA VAL A 335 -13.28 16.72 33.73
C VAL A 335 -13.08 17.94 34.64
N VAL A 336 -14.15 18.34 35.32
CA VAL A 336 -14.11 19.38 36.34
C VAL A 336 -13.81 18.72 37.68
N ILE A 337 -12.71 19.12 38.33
CA ILE A 337 -12.38 18.69 39.68
C ILE A 337 -12.62 19.86 40.65
N ARG A 338 -13.27 19.58 41.79
CA ARG A 338 -13.47 20.56 42.86
C ARG A 338 -12.50 20.28 44.00
N VAL A 339 -11.73 21.29 44.34
CA VAL A 339 -10.63 21.21 45.31
C VAL A 339 -10.92 22.12 46.49
N ASN A 340 -10.67 21.62 47.70
CA ASN A 340 -10.82 22.43 48.91
C ASN A 340 -9.79 23.60 48.92
N PRO A 341 -10.20 24.82 49.31
CA PRO A 341 -9.31 25.97 49.37
C PRO A 341 -8.12 25.72 50.30
N THR A 342 -6.93 26.17 49.89
CA THR A 342 -5.75 26.21 50.76
C THR A 342 -5.81 27.46 51.66
N PRO A 343 -5.50 27.37 52.97
CA PRO A 343 -5.57 28.49 53.92
C PRO A 343 -4.76 29.73 53.55
#